data_AF-A0A0P1KSW0-F1
#
_entry.id   AF-A0A0P1KSW0-F1
#
_cell.length_a   1.000
_cell.length_b   1.000
_cell.length_c   1.000
_cell.angle_alpha   90.00
_cell.angle_beta   90.00
_cell.angle_gamma   90.00
#
_symmetry.space_group_name_H-M   'P 1'
#
loop_
_entity.id
_entity.type
_entity.pdbx_description
1 polymer ?
#
loop_
_entity_poly.entity_id
_entity_poly.type
_entity_poly.pdbx_seq_one_letter_code
_entity_poly.pdbx_strand_id
1 'polypeptide(L)'
;MSTNAKAEVANPAQSQAPEEVAPVKGANVSGRAWKVEKGQFRVGSRAIKNKKLTSWELKKQKALEDKQFKQKLKELREEKDQIRKAKIQALKERREKSEEKERYERLATKMHAKKVDRLRRREKRNKALKER
;
A
#
# COMPACT_ATOMS: atom_id res chain seq x y z
N MET A 1 -38.94 9.81 34.20
CA MET A 1 -38.50 8.50 34.70
C MET A 1 -36.97 8.51 34.70
N SER A 2 -36.35 8.80 35.84
CA SER A 2 -35.95 7.83 36.86
C SER A 2 -34.70 7.02 36.48
N THR A 3 -33.60 7.42 37.13
CA THR A 3 -32.53 6.61 37.73
C THR A 3 -31.52 5.82 36.88
N ASN A 4 -30.25 6.23 37.08
CA ASN A 4 -29.05 5.44 37.35
C ASN A 4 -28.60 4.36 36.36
N ALA A 5 -27.40 4.57 35.81
CA ALA A 5 -26.41 3.52 35.69
C ALA A 5 -25.01 4.10 35.97
N LYS A 6 -24.63 3.98 37.24
CA LYS A 6 -23.27 4.16 37.74
C LYS A 6 -22.45 2.97 37.28
N ALA A 7 -21.59 3.15 36.29
CA ALA A 7 -20.58 2.16 35.92
C ALA A 7 -19.34 2.39 36.78
N GLU A 8 -19.29 1.69 37.92
CA GLU A 8 -18.03 1.31 38.56
C GLU A 8 -17.26 0.38 37.63
N VAL A 9 -16.03 0.72 37.26
CA VAL A 9 -15.03 -0.28 36.90
C VAL A 9 -13.69 0.13 37.50
N ALA A 10 -13.47 -0.44 38.68
CA ALA A 10 -12.24 -1.08 39.14
C ALA A 10 -10.90 -0.45 38.73
N ASN A 11 -10.28 0.17 39.73
CA ASN A 11 -8.84 0.36 39.84
C ASN A 11 -8.14 -1.01 40.00
N PRO A 12 -7.29 -1.47 39.06
CA PRO A 12 -6.48 -2.65 39.30
C PRO A 12 -5.21 -2.25 40.04
N ALA A 13 -5.24 -2.54 41.34
CA ALA A 13 -4.15 -2.92 42.22
C ALA A 13 -2.72 -2.87 41.63
N GLN A 14 -1.91 -2.11 42.34
CA GLN A 14 -0.46 -2.25 42.50
C GLN A 14 0.02 -3.68 42.15
N SER A 15 0.71 -3.82 41.03
CA SER A 15 1.48 -5.03 40.71
C SER A 15 2.68 -5.09 41.66
N GLN A 16 2.48 -5.75 42.80
CA GLN A 16 3.60 -6.22 43.62
C GLN A 16 4.40 -7.20 42.76
N ALA A 17 5.59 -6.77 42.35
CA ALA A 17 6.58 -7.67 41.78
C ALA A 17 6.80 -8.82 42.79
N PRO A 18 6.81 -10.09 42.35
CA PRO A 18 7.18 -11.16 43.26
C PRO A 18 8.64 -10.92 43.68
N GLU A 19 8.87 -10.67 44.97
CA GLU A 19 10.19 -10.79 45.55
C GLU A 19 10.66 -12.23 45.30
N GLU A 20 11.63 -12.40 44.40
CA GLU A 20 12.29 -13.68 44.18
C GLU A 20 13.00 -14.09 45.48
N VAL A 21 12.33 -14.90 46.28
CA VAL A 21 12.94 -15.62 47.41
C VAL A 21 14.02 -16.54 46.85
N ALA A 22 15.28 -16.12 47.00
CA ALA A 22 16.42 -16.92 46.62
C ALA A 22 16.35 -18.28 47.34
N PRO A 23 16.59 -19.41 46.67
CA PRO A 23 16.48 -20.73 47.29
C PRO A 23 17.56 -20.88 48.37
N VAL A 24 17.16 -20.69 49.62
CA VAL A 24 18.00 -20.99 50.79
C VAL A 24 17.80 -22.45 51.13
N LYS A 25 18.90 -23.21 51.21
CA LYS A 25 18.84 -24.64 51.52
C LYS A 25 18.62 -24.84 53.03
N GLY A 26 17.35 -25.02 53.42
CA GLY A 26 16.95 -25.39 54.80
C GLY A 26 16.13 -24.32 55.54
N ALA A 27 15.32 -24.76 56.51
CA ALA A 27 14.51 -23.89 57.37
C ALA A 27 15.36 -23.30 58.51
N ASN A 28 15.33 -21.98 58.66
CA ASN A 28 16.14 -21.27 59.64
C ASN A 28 15.48 -21.30 61.03
N VAL A 29 16.11 -21.97 62.00
CA VAL A 29 15.59 -22.07 63.37
C VAL A 29 16.08 -20.93 64.27
N SER A 30 17.10 -20.16 63.87
CA SER A 30 17.78 -19.19 64.76
C SER A 30 17.75 -17.73 64.30
N GLY A 31 16.97 -17.39 63.27
CA GLY A 31 16.79 -16.00 62.80
C GLY A 31 18.02 -15.37 62.13
N ARG A 32 19.18 -16.04 62.12
CA ARG A 32 20.41 -15.58 61.46
C ARG A 32 20.33 -15.91 59.97
N ALA A 33 20.34 -14.92 59.07
CA ALA A 33 20.27 -15.19 57.63
C ALA A 33 21.44 -16.09 57.16
N TRP A 34 21.11 -17.20 56.48
CA TRP A 34 22.12 -18.09 55.89
C TRP A 34 22.75 -17.43 54.65
N LYS A 35 24.01 -17.78 54.35
CA LYS A 35 24.67 -17.32 53.13
C LYS A 35 23.93 -17.91 51.92
N VAL A 36 23.42 -17.04 51.05
CA VAL A 36 22.80 -17.45 49.78
C VAL A 36 23.83 -18.15 48.91
N GLU A 37 23.48 -19.30 48.33
CA GLU A 37 24.31 -19.99 47.35
C GLU A 37 24.51 -19.09 46.12
N LYS A 38 25.71 -18.54 45.97
CA LYS A 38 26.07 -17.76 44.79
C LYS A 38 26.32 -18.72 43.64
N GLY A 39 25.47 -18.68 42.61
CA GLY A 39 25.73 -19.40 41.37
C GLY A 39 27.08 -19.01 40.77
N GLN A 40 27.70 -19.92 40.02
CA GLN A 40 28.99 -19.68 39.36
C GLN A 40 28.94 -18.37 38.54
N PHE A 41 29.88 -17.46 38.79
CA PHE A 41 30.02 -16.24 38.02
C PHE A 41 30.46 -16.57 36.59
N ARG A 42 29.49 -16.72 35.68
CA ARG A 42 29.76 -16.91 34.25
C ARG A 42 29.84 -15.53 33.59
N VAL A 43 31.06 -15.12 33.26
CA VAL A 43 31.37 -13.86 32.55
C VAL A 43 30.54 -13.70 31.28
N GLY A 44 30.16 -14.79 30.61
CA GLY A 44 29.55 -14.74 29.28
C GLY A 44 28.02 -14.59 29.16
N SER A 45 27.22 -14.85 30.20
CA SER A 45 25.79 -15.15 29.94
C SER A 45 24.74 -14.30 30.65
N ARG A 46 25.06 -13.54 31.70
CA ARG A 46 24.05 -12.73 32.42
C ARG A 46 24.43 -11.27 32.69
N ALA A 47 25.72 -10.94 32.77
CA ALA A 47 26.18 -9.63 33.22
C ALA A 47 26.62 -8.66 32.10
N ILE A 48 26.91 -9.15 30.89
CA ILE A 48 27.30 -8.28 29.77
C ILE A 48 26.03 -7.66 29.18
N LYS A 49 25.62 -6.51 29.73
CA LYS A 49 24.55 -5.65 29.20
C LYS A 49 24.83 -5.13 27.78
N ASN A 50 26.05 -5.34 27.27
CA ASN A 50 26.52 -4.97 25.95
C ASN A 50 26.65 -6.19 25.02
N LYS A 51 25.65 -7.10 24.97
CA LYS A 51 25.59 -8.12 23.91
C LYS A 51 25.36 -7.41 22.59
N LYS A 52 26.46 -7.05 21.90
CA LYS A 52 26.45 -6.71 20.49
C LYS A 52 25.74 -7.84 19.76
N LEU A 53 24.87 -7.51 18.81
CA LEU A 53 24.17 -8.52 18.02
C LEU A 53 25.16 -9.54 17.46
N THR A 54 24.73 -10.79 17.46
CA THR A 54 25.50 -11.88 16.87
C THR A 54 25.75 -11.56 15.40
N SER A 55 26.89 -11.98 14.82
CA SER A 55 27.21 -11.73 13.40
C SER A 55 26.05 -12.10 12.45
N TRP A 56 25.33 -13.17 12.77
CA TRP A 56 24.14 -13.60 12.05
C TRP A 56 22.97 -12.62 12.15
N GLU A 57 22.69 -12.08 13.34
CA GLU A 57 21.58 -11.15 13.57
C GLU A 57 21.83 -9.83 12.84
N LEU A 58 23.09 -9.36 12.80
CA LEU A 58 23.49 -8.21 11.99
C LEU A 58 23.26 -8.44 10.49
N LYS A 59 23.60 -9.62 9.97
CA LYS A 59 23.32 -9.98 8.57
C LYS A 59 21.83 -10.02 8.29
N LYS A 60 21.03 -10.56 9.23
CA LYS A 60 19.57 -10.62 9.12
C LYS A 60 18.94 -9.23 9.10
N GLN A 61 19.39 -8.31 9.96
CA GLN A 61 18.93 -6.91 9.96
C GLN A 61 19.23 -6.22 8.63
N LYS A 62 20.48 -6.29 8.14
CA LYS A 62 20.86 -5.73 6.83
C LYS A 62 20.02 -6.29 5.69
N ALA A 63 19.78 -7.61 5.68
CA ALA A 63 18.94 -8.23 4.66
C ALA A 63 17.48 -7.77 4.72
N LEU A 64 16.96 -7.45 5.91
CA LEU A 64 15.61 -6.88 6.06
C LEU A 64 15.57 -5.43 5.57
N GLU A 65 16.56 -4.62 5.92
CA GLU A 65 16.71 -3.24 5.43
C GLU A 65 16.79 -3.19 3.90
N ASP A 66 17.63 -4.04 3.30
CA ASP A 66 17.77 -4.14 1.84
C ASP A 66 16.46 -4.55 1.16
N LYS A 67 15.70 -5.47 1.78
CA LYS A 67 14.39 -5.88 1.26
C LYS A 67 13.40 -4.73 1.29
N GLN A 68 13.31 -4.01 2.41
CA GLN A 68 12.45 -2.84 2.55
C GLN A 68 12.82 -1.74 1.54
N PHE A 69 14.12 -1.49 1.35
CA PHE A 69 14.61 -0.52 0.38
C PHE A 69 14.25 -0.90 -1.06
N LYS A 70 14.46 -2.18 -1.43
CA LYS A 70 14.10 -2.69 -2.76
C LYS A 70 12.59 -2.65 -3.01
N GLN A 71 11.77 -2.93 -2.00
CA GLN A 71 10.31 -2.82 -2.08
C GLN A 71 9.89 -1.39 -2.39
N LYS A 72 10.38 -0.41 -1.61
CA LYS A 72 10.11 1.02 -1.86
C LYS A 72 10.57 1.47 -3.24
N LEU A 73 11.74 1.02 -3.71
CA LEU A 73 12.22 1.33 -5.06
C LEU A 73 11.33 0.72 -6.15
N LYS A 74 10.80 -0.49 -5.93
CA LYS A 74 9.90 -1.15 -6.87
C LYS A 74 8.57 -0.42 -6.94
N GLU A 75 7.98 -0.08 -5.79
CA GLU A 75 6.74 0.69 -5.68
C GLU A 75 6.86 2.02 -6.44
N LEU A 76 7.93 2.79 -6.20
CA LEU A 76 8.16 4.07 -6.90
C LEU A 76 8.31 3.92 -8.42
N ARG A 77 8.87 2.81 -8.90
CA ARG A 77 8.98 2.53 -10.35
C ARG A 77 7.63 2.16 -10.93
N GLU A 78 6.88 1.31 -10.24
CA GLU A 78 5.54 0.87 -10.66
C GLU A 78 4.57 2.06 -10.74
N GLU A 79 4.59 2.97 -9.76
CA GLU A 79 3.79 4.19 -9.78
C GLU A 79 4.11 5.07 -11.01
N LYS A 80 5.40 5.29 -11.29
CA LYS A 80 5.84 6.06 -12.47
C LYS A 80 5.38 5.42 -13.78
N ASP A 81 5.51 4.11 -13.89
CA ASP A 81 5.10 3.36 -15.07
C ASP A 81 3.58 3.35 -15.24
N GLN A 82 2.80 3.26 -14.15
CA GLN A 82 1.35 3.37 -14.17
C GLN A 82 0.90 4.75 -14.66
N ILE A 83 1.51 5.83 -14.16
CA ILE A 83 1.21 7.19 -14.63
C ILE A 83 1.52 7.32 -16.13
N ARG A 84 2.66 6.79 -16.58
CA ARG A 84 3.03 6.81 -18.00
C ARG A 84 2.04 6.02 -18.86
N LYS A 85 1.66 4.83 -18.42
CA LYS A 85 0.67 3.98 -19.11
C LYS A 85 -0.69 4.66 -19.19
N ALA A 86 -1.17 5.26 -18.10
CA ALA A 86 -2.43 6.01 -18.06
C ALA A 86 -2.43 7.17 -19.06
N LYS A 87 -1.32 7.93 -19.14
CA LYS A 87 -1.16 9.00 -20.15
C LYS A 87 -1.22 8.47 -21.58
N ILE A 88 -0.52 7.36 -21.84
CA ILE A 88 -0.52 6.73 -23.17
C ILE A 88 -1.92 6.22 -23.53
N GLN A 89 -2.62 5.58 -22.60
CA GLN A 89 -3.98 5.09 -22.82
C GLN A 89 -4.95 6.24 -23.12
N ALA A 90 -4.92 7.32 -22.32
CA ALA A 90 -5.74 8.50 -22.56
C ALA A 90 -5.46 9.14 -23.94
N LEU A 91 -4.20 9.18 -24.37
CA LEU A 91 -3.84 9.69 -25.70
C LEU A 91 -4.33 8.78 -26.83
N LYS A 92 -4.24 7.45 -26.67
CA LYS A 92 -4.76 6.47 -27.64
C LYS A 92 -6.27 6.59 -27.78
N GLU A 93 -6.99 6.58 -26.65
CA GLU A 93 -8.44 6.75 -26.65
C GLU A 93 -8.87 8.07 -27.29
N ARG A 94 -8.13 9.16 -27.06
CA ARG A 94 -8.40 10.45 -27.71
C ARG A 94 -8.23 10.36 -29.23
N ARG A 95 -7.17 9.71 -29.71
CA ARG A 95 -6.89 9.53 -31.14
C ARG A 95 -7.94 8.66 -31.80
N GLU A 96 -8.28 7.53 -31.20
CA GLU A 96 -9.34 6.63 -31.68
C GLU A 96 -10.68 7.37 -31.78
N LYS A 97 -11.07 8.13 -30.74
CA LYS A 97 -12.28 8.96 -30.77
C LYS A 97 -12.25 10.03 -31.86
N SER A 98 -11.10 10.66 -32.13
CA SER A 98 -11.00 11.62 -33.24
C SER A 98 -11.07 10.94 -34.61
N GLU A 99 -10.41 9.81 -34.79
CA GLU A 99 -10.42 9.05 -36.04
C GLU A 99 -11.82 8.53 -36.39
N GLU A 100 -12.56 8.05 -35.38
CA GLU A 100 -13.96 7.67 -35.55
C GLU A 100 -14.82 8.85 -35.99
N LYS A 101 -14.70 10.00 -35.32
CA LYS A 101 -15.42 11.23 -35.69
C LYS A 101 -15.09 11.66 -37.12
N GLU A 102 -13.82 11.73 -37.47
CA GLU A 102 -13.38 12.07 -38.82
C GLU A 102 -13.91 11.08 -39.86
N ARG A 103 -13.96 9.78 -39.53
CA ARG A 103 -14.54 8.76 -40.41
C ARG A 103 -16.03 9.02 -40.66
N TYR A 104 -16.79 9.34 -39.62
CA TYR A 104 -18.20 9.69 -39.75
C TYR A 104 -18.41 10.98 -40.55
N GLU A 105 -17.58 12.00 -40.31
CA GLU A 105 -17.63 13.26 -41.06
C GLU A 105 -17.30 13.05 -42.55
N ARG A 106 -16.28 12.25 -42.88
CA ARG A 106 -15.95 11.88 -44.27
C ARG A 106 -17.09 11.11 -44.95
N LEU A 107 -17.81 10.27 -44.22
CA LEU A 107 -18.99 9.58 -44.75
C LEU A 107 -20.15 10.56 -44.99
N ALA A 108 -20.39 11.47 -44.05
CA ALA A 108 -21.44 12.48 -44.16
C ALA A 108 -21.18 13.42 -45.35
N THR A 109 -19.94 13.91 -45.51
CA THR A 109 -19.56 14.77 -46.65
C THR A 109 -19.72 14.03 -47.98
N LYS A 110 -19.32 12.75 -48.05
CA LYS A 110 -19.54 11.92 -49.25
C LYS A 110 -21.01 11.76 -49.59
N MET A 111 -21.88 11.57 -48.61
CA MET A 111 -23.33 11.48 -48.83
C MET A 111 -23.94 12.82 -49.24
N HIS A 112 -23.48 13.92 -48.62
CA HIS A 112 -23.89 15.26 -48.98
C HIS A 112 -23.49 15.59 -50.44
N ALA A 113 -22.25 15.30 -50.84
CA ALA A 113 -21.78 15.47 -52.22
C ALA A 113 -22.66 14.68 -53.21
N LYS A 114 -22.97 13.41 -52.90
CA LYS A 114 -23.89 12.61 -53.72
C LYS A 114 -25.29 13.24 -53.85
N LYS A 115 -25.81 13.86 -52.78
CA LYS A 115 -27.11 14.55 -52.80
C LYS A 115 -27.06 15.79 -53.70
N VAL A 116 -26.03 16.62 -53.56
CA VAL A 116 -25.82 17.81 -54.39
C VAL A 116 -25.68 17.43 -55.87
N ASP A 117 -24.91 16.39 -56.18
CA ASP A 117 -24.75 15.94 -57.57
C ASP A 117 -26.05 15.40 -58.18
N ARG A 118 -26.89 14.73 -57.36
CA ARG A 118 -28.22 14.30 -57.80
C ARG A 118 -29.13 15.49 -58.09
N LEU A 119 -29.08 16.54 -57.29
CA LEU A 119 -29.84 17.78 -57.51
C LEU A 119 -29.37 18.47 -58.80
N ARG A 120 -28.06 18.68 -58.98
CA ARG A 120 -27.48 19.25 -60.21
C ARG A 120 -27.88 18.46 -61.46
N ARG A 121 -27.89 17.13 -61.39
CA ARG A 121 -28.34 16.27 -62.52
C ARG A 121 -29.84 16.38 -62.79
N ARG A 122 -30.68 16.60 -61.78
CA ARG A 122 -32.12 16.87 -61.96
C ARG A 122 -32.34 18.24 -62.59
N GLU A 123 -31.66 19.26 -62.09
CA GLU A 123 -31.72 20.63 -62.64
C GLU A 123 -31.31 20.67 -64.11
N LYS A 124 -30.20 20.02 -64.47
CA LYS A 124 -29.77 19.91 -65.88
C LYS A 124 -30.83 19.25 -66.77
N ARG A 125 -31.44 18.15 -66.31
CA ARG A 125 -32.50 17.46 -67.06
C ARG A 125 -33.77 18.30 -67.17
N ASN A 126 -34.23 18.89 -66.06
CA ASN A 126 -35.41 19.75 -66.04
C ASN A 126 -35.23 20.98 -66.92
N LYS A 127 -34.02 21.56 -66.94
CA LYS A 127 -33.66 22.65 -67.85
C LYS A 127 -33.75 22.21 -69.31
N ALA A 128 -33.11 21.10 -69.68
CA ALA A 128 -33.16 20.56 -71.03
C ALA A 128 -34.59 20.19 -71.50
N LEU A 129 -35.47 19.76 -70.57
CA LEU A 129 -36.88 19.48 -70.84
C LEU A 129 -37.76 20.73 -70.89
N LYS A 130 -37.32 21.86 -70.32
CA LYS A 130 -38.04 23.14 -70.34
C LYS A 130 -37.66 24.02 -71.53
N GLU A 131 -36.45 23.82 -72.06
CA GLU A 131 -35.93 24.48 -73.27
C GLU A 131 -36.29 23.71 -74.57
N ARG A 132 -37.07 22.63 -74.48
CA ARG A 132 -37.56 21.81 -75.59
C ARG A 132 -39.08 21.93 -75.68
#